data_AF-A0A6V7L632-F1
#
_entry.id   AF-A0A6V7L632-F1
#
_cell.length_a   1.000
_cell.length_b   1.000
_cell.length_c   1.000
_cell.angle_alpha   90.00
_cell.angle_beta   90.00
_cell.angle_gamma   90.00
#
_symmetry.space_group_name_H-M   'P 1'
#
loop_
_entity.id
_entity.type
_entity.pdbx_description
1 polymer ?
#
loop_
_entity_poly.entity_id
_entity_poly.type
_entity_poly.pdbx_seq_one_letter_code
_entity_poly.pdbx_strand_id
1 'polypeptide(L)'
;MDRLEKPQIISHIEKSVDYSLFDAKWIPCSTKFVVLGSRPRGTGIIQIYEVSSGELKLIKDIERSHPIKCGTFKASNLRDRYLATGDFK
;
A
#
# COMPACT_ATOMS: atom_id res chain seq x y z
N MET A 1 34.91 8.89 11.86
CA MET A 1 33.98 8.80 10.71
C MET A 1 32.94 7.72 11.00
N ASP A 2 32.51 7.58 12.26
CA ASP A 2 32.02 6.28 12.78
C ASP A 2 30.49 6.18 12.78
N ARG A 3 29.80 7.26 12.38
CA ARG A 3 28.34 7.38 12.41
C ARG A 3 27.64 6.65 11.26
N LEU A 4 28.39 6.19 10.25
CA LEU A 4 27.88 5.49 9.06
C LEU A 4 28.21 3.99 9.05
N GLU A 5 28.87 3.46 10.08
CA GLU A 5 29.21 2.04 10.15
C GLU A 5 27.99 1.13 10.34
N LYS A 6 26.89 1.68 10.89
CA LYS A 6 25.64 0.95 11.12
C LYS A 6 24.62 1.28 10.03
N PRO A 7 23.84 0.29 9.55
CA PRO A 7 22.74 0.53 8.62
C PRO A 7 21.80 1.63 9.13
N GLN A 8 21.40 2.52 8.24
CA GLN A 8 20.49 3.63 8.54
C GLN A 8 19.12 3.35 7.94
N ILE A 9 18.06 3.61 8.70
CA ILE A 9 16.70 3.69 8.16
C ILE A 9 16.45 5.16 7.85
N ILE A 10 16.30 5.48 6.57
CA ILE A 10 16.13 6.84 6.07
C ILE A 10 14.73 6.94 5.47
N SER A 11 13.97 7.97 5.86
CA SER A 11 12.71 8.28 5.19
C SER A 11 13.02 8.75 3.76
N HIS A 12 12.62 7.95 2.77
CA HIS A 12 12.90 8.25 1.37
C HIS A 12 11.78 9.08 0.74
N ILE A 13 10.52 8.71 1.00
CA ILE A 13 9.33 9.35 0.44
C ILE A 13 8.18 9.21 1.45
N GLU A 14 7.43 10.29 1.65
CA GLU A 14 6.24 10.30 2.50
C GLU A 14 5.06 10.93 1.74
N LYS A 15 3.85 10.47 2.04
CA LYS A 15 2.62 11.04 1.50
C LYS A 15 1.55 11.02 2.57
N SER A 16 0.99 12.20 2.85
CA SER A 16 -0.16 12.31 3.76
C SER A 16 -1.44 11.82 3.08
N VAL A 17 -2.35 11.25 3.87
CA VAL A 17 -3.62 10.69 3.42
C VAL A 17 -4.75 11.17 4.35
N ASP A 18 -5.98 11.23 3.83
CA ASP A 18 -7.18 11.71 4.53
C ASP A 18 -8.09 10.56 5.02
N TYR A 19 -7.55 9.35 5.06
CA TYR A 19 -8.25 8.12 5.41
C TYR A 19 -7.42 7.27 6.38
N SER A 20 -8.05 6.32 7.07
CA SER A 20 -7.35 5.39 7.95
C SER A 20 -6.71 4.27 7.13
N LEU A 21 -5.39 4.14 7.19
CA LEU A 21 -4.63 3.06 6.55
C LEU A 21 -4.49 1.89 7.53
N PHE A 22 -4.82 0.68 7.10
CA PHE A 22 -4.71 -0.54 7.90
C PHE A 22 -3.62 -1.49 7.42
N ASP A 23 -3.36 -1.53 6.10
CA ASP A 23 -2.33 -2.40 5.56
C ASP A 23 -1.70 -1.82 4.28
N ALA A 24 -0.44 -2.18 4.04
CA ALA A 24 0.29 -1.86 2.82
C ALA A 24 1.12 -3.07 2.36
N LYS A 25 1.16 -3.32 1.04
CA LYS A 25 1.87 -4.45 0.43
C LYS A 25 2.46 -4.07 -0.92
N TRP A 26 3.73 -4.39 -1.13
CA TRP A 26 4.35 -4.34 -2.45
C TRP A 26 3.62 -5.27 -3.43
N ILE A 27 3.36 -4.78 -4.63
CA ILE A 27 2.89 -5.61 -5.75
C ILE A 27 4.11 -6.33 -6.31
N PRO A 28 4.14 -7.68 -6.33
CA PRO A 28 5.32 -8.44 -6.71
C PRO A 28 5.90 -8.02 -8.07
N CYS A 29 7.23 -8.01 -8.16
CA CYS A 29 7.98 -7.68 -9.39
C CYS A 29 7.65 -6.27 -9.95
N SER A 30 7.41 -5.28 -9.09
CA SER A 30 7.14 -3.91 -9.52
C SER A 30 7.60 -2.87 -8.47
N THR A 31 7.65 -1.60 -8.87
CA THR A 31 7.82 -0.44 -7.98
C THR A 31 6.49 0.07 -7.41
N LYS A 32 5.42 -0.73 -7.52
CA LYS A 32 4.08 -0.38 -7.06
C LYS A 32 3.75 -1.06 -5.74
N PHE A 33 2.94 -0.41 -4.92
CA PHE A 33 2.37 -1.01 -3.72
C PHE A 33 0.90 -0.65 -3.61
N VAL A 34 0.16 -1.50 -2.92
CA VAL A 34 -1.24 -1.28 -2.56
C VAL A 34 -1.32 -0.82 -1.11
N VAL A 35 -2.24 0.10 -0.82
CA VAL A 35 -2.66 0.48 0.53
C VAL A 35 -4.14 0.16 0.69
N LEU A 36 -4.51 -0.32 1.88
CA LEU A 36 -5.83 -0.81 2.25
C LEU A 36 -6.29 -0.05 3.49
N GLY A 37 -7.56 0.31 3.54
CA GLY A 37 -8.05 1.12 4.65
C GLY A 37 -9.55 1.39 4.67
N SER A 38 -9.90 2.46 5.39
CA SER A 38 -11.25 3.02 5.49
C SER A 38 -11.26 4.52 5.25
N ARG A 39 -12.21 4.99 4.45
CA ARG A 39 -12.56 6.42 4.40
C ARG A 39 -13.36 6.84 5.64
N PRO A 40 -13.43 8.14 5.95
CA PRO A 40 -14.22 8.66 7.07
C PRO A 40 -15.72 8.29 7.02
N ARG A 41 -16.27 8.09 5.81
CA ARG A 41 -17.67 7.67 5.60
C ARG A 41 -17.93 6.17 5.80
N GLY A 42 -16.95 5.42 6.31
CA GLY A 42 -17.06 3.98 6.59
C GLY A 42 -16.92 3.06 5.39
N THR A 43 -16.63 3.59 4.19
CA THR A 43 -16.36 2.79 3.00
C THR A 43 -14.89 2.39 2.93
N GLY A 44 -14.61 1.23 2.34
CA GLY A 44 -13.24 0.75 2.15
C GLY A 44 -12.51 1.50 1.05
N ILE A 45 -11.19 1.55 1.20
CA ILE A 45 -10.28 2.08 0.19
C ILE A 45 -9.20 1.07 -0.17
N ILE A 46 -8.93 0.96 -1.47
CA ILE A 46 -7.78 0.26 -2.03
C ILE A 46 -7.13 1.23 -3.02
N GLN A 47 -5.95 1.75 -2.68
CA GLN A 47 -5.17 2.60 -3.58
C GLN A 47 -3.90 1.90 -4.01
N ILE A 48 -3.54 2.04 -5.29
CA ILE A 48 -2.27 1.57 -5.83
C ILE A 48 -1.39 2.78 -6.10
N TYR A 49 -0.23 2.79 -5.47
CA TYR A 49 0.81 3.80 -5.68
C TYR A 49 1.99 3.20 -6.44
N GLU A 50 2.64 4.03 -7.25
CA GLU A 50 3.94 3.74 -7.85
C GLU A 50 4.98 4.70 -7.29
N VAL A 51 6.12 4.15 -6.89
CA VAL A 51 7.31 4.95 -6.61
C VAL A 51 7.93 5.36 -7.94
N SER A 52 8.04 6.66 -8.16
CA SER A 52 8.65 7.24 -9.35
C SER A 52 9.44 8.48 -8.97
N SER A 53 10.73 8.55 -9.30
CA SER A 53 11.55 9.76 -9.19
C SER A 53 11.45 10.53 -7.85
N GLY A 54 11.35 9.82 -6.71
CA GLY A 54 11.25 10.44 -5.38
C GLY A 54 9.84 10.87 -4.97
N GLU A 55 8.82 10.53 -5.75
CA GLU A 55 7.41 10.78 -5.43
C GLU A 55 6.54 9.51 -5.46
N LEU A 56 5.37 9.61 -4.83
CA LEU A 56 4.33 8.58 -4.86
C LEU A 56 3.20 8.98 -5.79
N LYS A 57 3.17 8.37 -6.98
CA LYS A 57 2.14 8.56 -7.99
C LYS A 57 0.96 7.63 -7.72
N LEU A 58 -0.23 8.19 -7.59
CA LEU A 58 -1.47 7.41 -7.48
C LEU A 58 -1.82 6.83 -8.86
N ILE A 59 -1.85 5.51 -8.97
CA ILE A 59 -2.15 4.78 -10.21
C ILE A 59 -3.61 4.36 -10.25
N LYS A 60 -4.18 3.99 -9.11
CA LYS A 60 -5.57 3.57 -9.02
C LYS A 60 -6.15 3.88 -7.65
N ASP A 61 -7.39 4.34 -7.64
CA ASP A 61 -8.20 4.49 -6.43
C ASP A 61 -9.49 3.68 -6.59
N ILE A 62 -9.75 2.80 -5.64
CA ILE A 62 -10.88 1.89 -5.65
C ILE A 62 -11.61 2.00 -4.32
N GLU A 63 -12.92 2.24 -4.41
CA GLU A 63 -13.81 2.21 -3.26
C GLU A 63 -14.49 0.83 -3.11
N ARG A 64 -14.71 0.45 -1.85
CA ARG A 64 -15.44 -0.75 -1.45
C ARG A 64 -16.51 -0.40 -0.44
N SER A 65 -17.56 -1.22 -0.37
CA SER A 65 -18.68 -0.99 0.56
C SER A 65 -18.28 -1.07 2.03
N HIS A 66 -17.22 -1.82 2.37
CA HIS A 66 -16.74 -1.99 3.74
C HIS A 66 -15.23 -1.75 3.86
N PRO A 67 -14.74 -1.33 5.04
CA PRO A 67 -13.32 -1.11 5.31
C PRO A 67 -12.46 -2.35 5.03
N ILE A 68 -11.31 -2.18 4.38
CA ILE A 68 -10.41 -3.29 4.05
C ILE A 68 -9.28 -3.37 5.06
N LYS A 69 -9.27 -4.42 5.89
CA LYS A 69 -8.34 -4.58 7.02
C LYS A 69 -6.94 -4.98 6.59
N CYS A 70 -6.83 -5.95 5.68
CA CYS A 70 -5.56 -6.55 5.29
C CYS A 70 -5.61 -7.18 3.90
N GLY A 71 -4.44 -7.51 3.34
CA GLY A 71 -4.37 -8.24 2.09
C GLY A 71 -3.06 -8.98 1.85
N THR A 72 -3.07 -9.90 0.88
CA THR A 72 -1.90 -10.68 0.48
C THR A 72 -1.92 -11.06 -0.99
N PHE A 73 -0.74 -11.04 -1.62
CA PHE A 73 -0.51 -11.55 -2.97
C PHE A 73 -0.07 -13.02 -2.99
N LYS A 74 0.16 -13.66 -1.83
CA LYS A 74 0.76 -15.01 -1.74
C LYS A 74 -0.08 -16.11 -2.41
N ALA A 75 -1.39 -15.90 -2.57
CA ALA A 75 -2.27 -16.84 -3.24
C ALA A 75 -2.27 -16.70 -4.78
N SER A 76 -1.61 -15.66 -5.31
CA SER A 76 -1.56 -15.38 -6.75
C SER A 76 -0.19 -15.72 -7.32
N ASN A 77 -0.17 -16.11 -8.60
CA ASN A 77 1.05 -16.17 -9.37
C ASN A 77 1.59 -14.76 -9.71
N LEU A 78 2.85 -14.69 -10.16
CA LEU A 78 3.54 -13.44 -10.49
C LEU A 78 3.02 -12.74 -11.76
N ARG A 79 2.23 -13.43 -12.59
CA ARG A 79 1.65 -12.87 -13.81
C ARG A 79 0.39 -12.07 -13.50
N ASP A 80 -0.55 -12.68 -12.79
CA ASP A 80 -1.88 -12.12 -12.52
C ASP A 80 -1.86 -11.15 -11.33
N ARG A 81 -1.05 -11.46 -10.30
CA ARG A 81 -0.88 -10.65 -9.08
C ARG A 81 -2.22 -10.21 -8.47
N TYR A 82 -3.16 -11.13 -8.35
CA TYR A 82 -4.40 -10.88 -7.64
C TYR A 82 -4.15 -10.67 -6.15
N LEU A 83 -4.83 -9.67 -5.60
CA LEU A 83 -4.81 -9.37 -4.18
C LEU A 83 -5.98 -10.06 -3.50
N ALA A 84 -5.70 -10.98 -2.59
CA ALA A 84 -6.69 -11.45 -1.62
C ALA A 84 -6.82 -10.40 -0.51
N THR A 85 -8.05 -10.06 -0.12
CA THR A 85 -8.34 -9.05 0.91
C THR A 85 -9.22 -9.62 2.01
N GLY A 86 -8.98 -9.22 3.25
CA GLY A 86 -9.89 -9.41 4.38
C GLY A 86 -10.49 -8.07 4.81
N ASP A 87 -11.81 -8.01 5.00
CA ASP A 87 -12.50 -6.87 5.60
C ASP A 87 -12.75 -7.13 7.09
N PHE A 88 -13.61 -6.33 7.72
CA PHE A 88 -13.98 -6.48 9.14
C PHE A 88 -15.25 -7.32 9.35
N LYS A 89 -15.78 -7.98 8.32
CA LYS A 89 -16.97 -8.83 8.41
C LYS A 89 -16.62 -10.30 8.51
#